data_AF-A0A1I1Y9E0-F1
#
_entry.id   AF-A0A1I1Y9E0-F1
#
_cell.length_a   1.000
_cell.length_b   1.000
_cell.length_c   1.000
_cell.angle_alpha   90.00
_cell.angle_beta   90.00
_cell.angle_gamma   90.00
#
_symmetry.space_group_name_H-M   'P 1'
#
loop_
_entity.id
_entity.type
_entity.pdbx_description
1 polymer ?
#
loop_
_entity_poly.entity_id
_entity_poly.type
_entity_poly.pdbx_seq_one_letter_code
_entity_poly.pdbx_strand_id
1 'polypeptide(L)'
;MLYDKEPGLLDSLLGGARDLKEAAGMLSDARDSLDGSDDLDQGIVDGRGRANIVPTDATGKAFSRTAGQVLNIVYLTPERATSGGFFPSGVNGSINTSADNT
;
A
#
# COMPACT_ATOMS: atom_id res chain seq x y z
N MET A 1 -15.70 -2.09 -11.28
CA MET A 1 -15.37 -3.27 -12.11
C MET A 1 -14.15 -3.91 -11.49
N LEU A 2 -14.36 -4.71 -10.44
CA LEU A 2 -13.32 -5.50 -9.78
C LEU A 2 -13.29 -6.85 -10.50
N TYR A 3 -12.11 -7.25 -10.95
CA TYR A 3 -11.75 -8.51 -11.61
C TYR A 3 -12.75 -9.68 -11.42
N ASP A 4 -13.59 -9.94 -12.42
CA ASP A 4 -14.18 -11.27 -12.60
C ASP A 4 -13.15 -12.14 -13.33
N LYS A 5 -12.37 -12.90 -12.57
CA LYS A 5 -11.61 -14.04 -13.10
C LYS A 5 -12.28 -15.32 -12.60
N GLU A 6 -13.11 -15.90 -13.45
CA GLU A 6 -13.43 -17.33 -13.38
C GLU A 6 -12.10 -18.10 -13.33
N PRO A 7 -11.81 -18.89 -12.27
CA PRO A 7 -10.54 -19.60 -12.16
C PRO A 7 -10.46 -20.64 -13.27
N GLY A 8 -9.55 -20.43 -14.21
CA GLY A 8 -9.28 -21.39 -15.27
C GLY A 8 -8.78 -22.72 -14.70
N LEU A 9 -9.03 -23.81 -15.41
CA LEU A 9 -8.71 -25.19 -15.00
C LEU A 9 -7.25 -25.36 -14.49
N LEU A 10 -6.32 -24.56 -15.01
CA LEU A 10 -4.90 -24.58 -14.65
C LEU A 10 -4.62 -23.99 -13.24
N ASP A 11 -5.44 -23.03 -12.80
CA ASP A 11 -5.30 -22.34 -11.50
C ASP A 11 -5.75 -23.25 -10.33
N SER A 12 -6.79 -24.05 -10.59
CA SER A 12 -7.27 -25.08 -9.66
C SER A 12 -6.35 -26.32 -9.60
N LEU A 13 -5.62 -26.64 -10.67
CA LEU A 13 -4.80 -27.86 -10.77
C LEU A 13 -3.38 -27.69 -10.19
N LEU A 14 -2.86 -26.46 -10.11
CA LEU A 14 -1.52 -26.15 -9.59
C LEU A 14 -1.52 -25.70 -8.11
N GLY A 15 -2.67 -25.76 -7.43
CA GLY A 15 -2.75 -25.60 -5.99
C GLY A 15 -2.69 -24.15 -5.49
N GLY A 16 -3.50 -23.25 -6.05
CA GLY A 16 -3.89 -22.00 -5.37
C GLY A 16 -2.71 -21.12 -4.94
N ALA A 17 -1.64 -21.10 -5.73
CA ALA A 17 -0.58 -20.12 -5.54
C ALA A 17 -1.21 -18.74 -5.71
N ARG A 18 -1.28 -17.95 -4.63
CA ARG A 18 -1.70 -16.55 -4.70
C ARG A 18 -0.92 -15.90 -5.84
N ASP A 19 -1.62 -15.31 -6.82
CA ASP A 19 -0.95 -14.52 -7.84
C ASP A 19 -0.14 -13.45 -7.09
N LEU A 20 1.20 -13.50 -7.20
CA LEU A 20 2.08 -12.59 -6.47
C LEU A 20 1.80 -11.14 -6.85
N LYS A 21 1.23 -10.90 -8.05
CA LYS A 21 0.79 -9.58 -8.49
C LYS A 21 -0.44 -9.11 -7.72
N GLU A 22 -1.39 -10.01 -7.48
CA GLU A 22 -2.59 -9.75 -6.69
C GLU A 22 -2.20 -9.49 -5.22
N ALA A 23 -1.35 -10.34 -4.65
CA ALA A 23 -0.86 -10.14 -3.28
C ALA A 23 -0.10 -8.81 -3.12
N ALA A 24 0.71 -8.42 -4.11
CA ALA A 24 1.37 -7.12 -4.11
C ALA A 24 0.39 -5.94 -4.23
N GLY A 25 -0.67 -6.08 -5.03
CA GLY A 25 -1.75 -5.10 -5.14
C GLY A 25 -2.47 -4.90 -3.80
N MET A 26 -2.87 -5.98 -3.14
CA MET A 26 -3.52 -5.93 -1.82
C MET A 26 -2.65 -5.24 -0.76
N LEU A 27 -1.32 -5.44 -0.80
CA LEU A 27 -0.41 -4.76 0.10
C LEU A 27 -0.31 -3.26 -0.21
N SER A 28 -0.38 -2.88 -1.49
CA SER A 28 -0.46 -1.49 -1.91
C SER A 28 -1.72 -0.83 -1.35
N ASP A 29 -2.88 -1.41 -1.60
CA ASP A 29 -4.18 -0.91 -1.15
C ASP A 29 -4.25 -0.79 0.39
N ALA A 30 -3.67 -1.76 1.10
CA ALA A 30 -3.61 -1.73 2.56
C ALA A 30 -2.78 -0.55 3.07
N ARG A 31 -1.68 -0.18 2.41
CA ARG A 31 -0.85 0.96 2.81
C ARG A 31 -1.52 2.29 2.47
N ASP A 32 -2.17 2.37 1.31
CA ASP A 32 -2.95 3.53 0.87
C ASP A 32 -4.07 3.85 1.87
N SER A 33 -4.71 2.82 2.45
CA SER A 33 -5.74 3.00 3.48
C SER A 33 -5.26 3.66 4.78
N LEU A 34 -3.94 3.78 4.98
CA LEU A 34 -3.33 4.32 6.19
C LEU A 34 -2.78 5.73 5.99
N ASP A 35 -2.47 6.14 4.76
CA ASP A 35 -1.66 7.33 4.51
C ASP A 35 -2.41 8.54 3.93
N GLY A 36 -3.72 8.44 3.74
CA GLY A 36 -4.59 9.58 3.46
C GLY A 36 -5.64 9.27 2.39
N SER A 37 -6.15 10.32 1.74
CA SER A 37 -7.16 10.21 0.67
C SER A 37 -6.57 10.27 -0.74
N ASP A 38 -5.29 10.63 -0.86
CA ASP A 38 -4.58 10.63 -2.13
C ASP A 38 -4.05 9.22 -2.39
N ASP A 39 -4.24 8.70 -3.61
CA ASP A 39 -3.64 7.44 -4.05
C ASP A 39 -2.13 7.64 -4.27
N LEU A 40 -1.35 7.32 -3.24
CA LEU A 40 0.10 7.48 -3.20
C LEU A 40 0.84 6.14 -3.24
N ASP A 41 0.11 5.03 -3.02
CA ASP A 41 0.66 3.69 -3.02
C ASP A 41 0.25 2.90 -4.26
N GLN A 42 1.15 2.91 -5.26
CA GLN A 42 0.93 2.28 -6.54
C GLN A 42 1.47 0.83 -6.57
N GLY A 43 0.60 -0.11 -6.95
CA GLY A 43 0.98 -1.50 -7.12
C GLY A 43 2.00 -1.73 -8.25
N ILE A 44 2.60 -2.92 -8.30
CA ILE A 44 3.62 -3.29 -9.33
C ILE A 44 3.03 -3.54 -10.73
N VAL A 45 1.70 -3.52 -10.84
CA VAL A 45 0.94 -3.64 -12.09
C VAL A 45 -0.10 -2.51 -12.14
N ASP A 46 -0.16 -1.77 -13.24
CA ASP A 46 -1.13 -0.70 -13.43
C ASP A 46 -2.55 -1.23 -13.76
N GLY A 47 -3.54 -0.34 -13.79
CA GLY A 47 -4.92 -0.69 -14.14
C GLY A 47 -5.12 -1.25 -15.57
N ARG A 48 -4.06 -1.31 -16.39
CA ARG A 48 -4.05 -1.90 -17.73
C ARG A 48 -3.24 -3.20 -17.81
N GLY A 49 -2.74 -3.71 -16.68
CA GLY A 49 -1.96 -4.95 -16.63
C GLY A 49 -0.46 -4.78 -16.97
N ARG A 50 0.05 -3.55 -17.08
CA ARG A 50 1.46 -3.28 -17.42
C ARG A 50 2.29 -3.13 -16.15
N ALA A 51 3.58 -3.45 -16.24
CA ALA A 51 4.49 -3.29 -15.11
C ALA A 51 4.65 -1.81 -14.72
N ASN A 52 4.52 -1.52 -13.42
CA ASN A 52 4.77 -0.21 -12.85
C ASN A 52 6.19 -0.18 -12.24
N ILE A 53 7.17 0.23 -13.04
CA ILE A 53 8.60 0.17 -12.67
C ILE A 53 9.06 1.44 -11.95
N VAL A 54 8.47 2.60 -12.29
CA VAL A 54 8.77 3.88 -11.65
C VAL A 54 7.43 4.55 -11.32
N PRO A 55 6.96 4.44 -10.07
CA PRO A 55 5.72 5.08 -9.64
C PRO A 55 5.86 6.60 -9.68
N THR A 56 5.29 7.22 -10.71
CA THR A 56 5.30 8.68 -10.89
C THR A 56 3.96 9.20 -11.34
N ASP A 57 3.71 10.48 -11.10
CA ASP A 57 2.60 11.19 -11.73
C ASP A 57 2.80 11.35 -13.25
N ALA A 58 1.83 12.00 -13.91
CA ALA A 58 1.84 12.23 -15.36
C ALA A 58 3.02 13.08 -15.85
N THR A 59 3.73 13.76 -14.96
CA THR A 59 4.90 14.59 -15.26
C THR A 59 6.22 13.90 -14.93
N GLY A 60 6.19 12.67 -14.43
CA GLY A 60 7.40 11.92 -14.06
C GLY A 60 7.90 12.22 -12.65
N LYS A 61 7.10 12.87 -11.79
CA LYS A 61 7.46 13.12 -10.40
C LYS A 61 7.10 11.91 -9.53
N ALA A 62 8.04 11.44 -8.72
CA ALA A 62 7.78 10.36 -7.76
C ALA A 62 6.74 10.78 -6.70
N PHE A 63 5.86 9.85 -6.35
CA PHE A 63 4.92 10.01 -5.24
C PHE A 63 5.69 10.13 -3.92
N SER A 64 5.34 11.12 -3.12
CA SER A 64 6.03 11.46 -1.87
C SER A 64 5.05 11.49 -0.72
N ARG A 65 5.49 11.06 0.47
CA ARG A 65 4.71 11.11 1.71
C ARG A 65 5.36 12.04 2.72
N THR A 66 4.54 12.67 3.54
CA THR A 66 5.00 13.37 4.74
C THR A 66 5.50 12.37 5.79
N ALA A 67 6.28 12.84 6.76
CA ALA A 67 6.72 11.99 7.87
C ALA A 67 5.53 11.41 8.66
N GLY A 68 4.46 12.19 8.84
CA GLY A 68 3.24 11.74 9.52
C GLY A 68 2.60 10.56 8.80
N GLN A 69 2.40 10.66 7.49
CA GLN A 69 1.85 9.60 6.63
C GLN A 69 2.71 8.32 6.65
N VAL A 70 4.04 8.46 6.61
CA VAL A 70 4.94 7.31 6.77
C VAL A 70 4.76 6.65 8.15
N LEU A 71 4.58 7.45 9.21
CA LEU A 71 4.32 6.94 10.56
C LEU A 71 2.97 6.23 10.68
N ASN A 72 1.91 6.70 10.03
CA ASN A 72 0.62 5.98 9.98
C ASN A 72 0.78 4.57 9.39
N ILE A 73 1.56 4.43 8.31
CA ILE A 73 1.83 3.12 7.69
C ILE A 73 2.58 2.21 8.66
N VAL A 74 3.66 2.68 9.28
CA VAL A 74 4.46 1.80 10.15
C VAL A 74 3.83 1.54 11.52
N TYR A 75 2.93 2.41 11.98
CA TYR A 75 2.11 2.20 13.17
C TYR A 75 0.81 1.45 12.89
N LEU A 76 0.50 1.17 11.61
CA LEU A 76 -0.70 0.46 11.15
C LEU A 76 -2.01 1.12 11.64
N THR A 77 -2.10 2.44 11.55
CA THR A 77 -3.31 3.19 11.89
C THR A 77 -3.47 4.45 11.05
N PRO A 78 -4.68 4.78 10.55
CA PRO A 78 -4.96 6.07 9.92
C PRO A 78 -5.10 7.21 10.95
N GLU A 79 -5.31 6.88 12.23
CA GLU A 79 -5.46 7.86 13.30
C GLU A 79 -4.10 8.46 13.70
N ARG A 80 -4.14 9.62 14.36
CA ARG A 80 -2.96 10.19 15.03
C ARG A 80 -2.48 9.27 16.16
N ALA A 81 -1.24 8.82 16.08
CA ALA A 81 -0.61 7.92 17.02
C ALA A 81 0.88 8.23 17.22
N THR A 82 1.44 7.79 18.35
CA THR A 82 2.89 7.87 18.64
C THR A 82 3.58 6.51 18.67
N SER A 83 2.82 5.42 18.53
CA SER A 83 3.28 4.04 18.54
C SER A 83 2.21 3.11 17.97
N GLY A 84 2.59 1.89 17.60
CA GLY A 84 1.68 0.89 17.04
C GLY A 84 2.39 -0.01 16.04
N GLY A 85 1.66 -0.99 15.49
CA GLY A 85 2.12 -1.81 14.38
C GLY A 85 3.53 -2.39 14.57
N PHE A 86 4.43 -2.08 13.64
CA PHE A 86 5.82 -2.55 13.66
C PHE A 86 6.67 -1.93 14.78
N PHE A 87 6.21 -0.83 15.36
CA PHE A 87 6.88 -0.08 16.42
C PHE A 87 5.94 0.05 17.64
N PRO A 88 5.67 -1.04 18.37
CA PRO A 88 4.71 -1.04 19.47
C PRO A 88 5.10 -0.08 20.61
N SER A 89 6.38 0.25 20.74
CA SER A 89 6.90 1.26 21.69
C SER A 89 7.16 2.64 21.06
N GLY A 90 6.82 2.84 19.79
CA GLY A 90 7.11 4.05 19.02
C GLY A 90 8.52 4.07 18.41
N VAL A 91 8.73 4.96 17.45
CA VAL A 91 10.08 5.22 16.90
C VAL A 91 10.89 6.14 17.82
N ASN A 92 12.22 6.11 17.67
CA ASN A 92 13.10 7.05 18.34
C ASN A 92 13.05 8.45 17.69
N GLY A 93 13.34 9.49 18.48
CA GLY A 93 13.51 10.87 17.99
C GLY A 93 12.28 11.76 18.20
N SER A 94 12.39 13.00 17.72
CA SER A 94 11.36 14.04 17.92
C SER A 94 10.21 13.98 16.90
N ILE A 95 10.42 13.34 15.75
CA ILE A 95 9.38 13.10 14.74
C ILE A 95 8.85 11.69 14.95
N ASN A 96 7.89 11.55 15.85
CA ASN A 96 7.35 10.25 16.26
C ASN A 96 5.81 10.20 16.28
N THR A 97 5.15 11.28 15.89
CA THR A 97 3.69 11.39 15.86
C THR A 97 3.19 11.30 14.41
N SER A 98 2.27 10.38 14.13
CA SER A 98 1.64 10.22 12.82
C SER A 98 0.64 11.33 12.51
N ALA A 99 0.19 11.39 11.26
CA ALA A 99 -0.88 12.29 10.83
C ALA A 99 -2.24 11.77 11.30
N ASP A 100 -3.26 12.61 11.14
CA ASP A 100 -4.66 12.26 11.35
C ASP A 100 -5.32 12.15 9.97
N ASN A 101 -5.52 10.92 9.49
CA ASN A 101 -5.96 10.58 8.13
C ASN A 101 -7.38 10.01 8.07
N THR A 102 -8.13 10.04 9.18
CA THR A 102 -9.53 9.58 9.24
C THR A 102 -10.53 10.58 8.67
#